data_AF-A0A849GHU4-F1
#
_entry.id   AF-A0A849GHU4-F1
#
_cell.length_a   1.000
_cell.length_b   1.000
_cell.length_c   1.000
_cell.angle_alpha   90.00
_cell.angle_beta   90.00
_cell.angle_gamma   90.00
#
_symmetry.space_group_name_H-M   'P 1'
#
loop_
_entity.id
_entity.type
_entity.pdbx_description
1 polymer ?
#
loop_
_entity_poly.entity_id
_entity_poly.type
_entity_poly.pdbx_seq_one_letter_code
_entity_poly.pdbx_strand_id
1 'polypeptide(L)' 'MRMKLVVTVILSLLAVVFILQNAAVVQIRFIIWEISMSRSLLVVLMVMIGALIGWFSHAIFRHAQKQMH' A
#
# COMPACT_ATOMS: atom_id res chain seq x y z
N MET A 1 -1.25 -24.58 4.44
CA MET A 1 -1.57 -23.65 3.34
C MET A 1 -2.95 -22.99 3.47
N ARG A 2 -3.99 -23.68 3.95
CA ARG A 2 -5.34 -23.08 4.20
C ARG A 2 -5.36 -21.95 5.24
N MET A 3 -4.64 -22.08 6.36
CA MET A 3 -4.61 -21.01 7.38
C MET A 3 -4.02 -19.70 6.84
N LYS A 4 -3.00 -19.76 5.96
CA LYS A 4 -2.43 -18.56 5.35
C LYS A 4 -3.48 -17.82 4.51
N LEU A 5 -4.28 -18.55 3.72
CA LEU A 5 -5.38 -17.99 2.94
C LEU A 5 -6.49 -17.38 3.82
N VAL A 6 -6.90 -18.08 4.88
CA VAL A 6 -7.93 -17.59 5.81
C VAL A 6 -7.46 -16.31 6.50
N VAL A 7 -6.22 -16.27 6.97
CA VAL A 7 -5.62 -15.08 7.59
C VAL A 7 -5.54 -13.92 6.60
N THR A 8 -5.14 -14.18 5.35
CA THR A 8 -5.10 -13.14 4.31
C THR A 8 -6.49 -12.56 4.05
N VAL A 9 -7.52 -13.40 3.90
CA VAL A 9 -8.90 -12.96 3.66
C VAL A 9 -9.43 -12.11 4.82
N ILE A 10 -9.18 -12.53 6.06
CA ILE A 10 -9.59 -11.79 7.26
C ILE A 10 -8.89 -10.42 7.33
N LEU A 11 -7.58 -10.38 7.08
CA LEU A 11 -6.80 -9.14 7.06
C LEU A 11 -7.26 -8.19 5.95
N SER A 12 -7.56 -8.71 4.76
CA SER A 12 -8.11 -7.92 3.66
C SER A 12 -9.47 -7.32 4.00
N LEU A 13 -10.35 -8.11 4.63
CA LEU A 13 -11.68 -7.63 5.03
C LEU A 13 -11.58 -6.55 6.11
N LEU A 14 -10.71 -6.74 7.10
CA LEU A 14 -10.41 -5.75 8.14
C LEU A 14 -9.85 -4.45 7.54
N ALA A 15 -8.97 -4.55 6.55
CA ALA A 15 -8.43 -3.37 5.86
C ALA A 15 -9.54 -2.58 5.16
N VAL A 16 -10.47 -3.25 4.46
CA VAL A 16 -11.61 -2.59 3.81
C VAL A 16 -12.49 -1.88 4.84
N VAL A 17 -12.84 -2.56 5.93
CA VAL A 17 -13.66 -1.97 7.01
C VAL A 17 -12.94 -0.79 7.67
N PHE A 18 -11.64 -0.90 7.91
CA PHE A 18 -10.82 0.18 8.47
C PHE A 18 -10.80 1.41 7.56
N ILE A 19 -10.69 1.22 6.25
CA ILE A 19 -10.74 2.30 5.25
C ILE A 19 -12.11 2.99 5.25
N LEU A 20 -13.19 2.21 5.24
CA LEU A 20 -14.56 2.74 5.23
C LEU A 20 -14.88 3.49 6.53
N GLN A 21 -14.46 2.97 7.68
CA GLN A 21 -14.71 3.61 8.98
C GLN A 21 -13.85 4.86 9.20
N ASN A 22 -12.60 4.84 8.76
CA ASN A 22 -11.69 5.97 8.96
C ASN A 22 -11.70 6.94 7.77
N ALA A 23 -12.75 6.90 6.95
CA ALA A 23 -12.98 7.78 5.80
C ALA A 23 -13.27 9.24 6.18
N ALA A 24 -12.51 9.82 7.11
CA ALA A 24 -12.46 11.25 7.35
C ALA A 24 -11.85 11.90 6.10
N VAL A 25 -12.67 12.63 5.34
CA VAL A 25 -12.24 13.36 4.15
C VAL A 25 -11.25 14.43 4.58
N VAL A 26 -10.05 14.39 4.01
CA VAL A 26 -9.05 15.44 4.16
C VAL A 26 -8.78 16.08 2.82
N GLN A 27 -8.71 17.40 2.89
CA GLN A 27 -8.26 18.24 1.80
C GLN A 27 -6.74 18.26 1.81
N ILE A 28 -6.13 17.72 0.76
CA ILE A 28 -4.69 17.79 0.54
C ILE A 28 -4.45 18.81 -0.55
N ARG A 29 -3.77 19.89 -0.18
CA ARG A 29 -3.38 20.96 -1.09
C ARG A 29 -1.91 20.83 -1.42
N PHE A 30 -1.61 20.45 -2.65
CA PHE A 30 -0.30 20.58 -3.26
C PHE A 30 -0.10 22.01 -3.80
N ILE A 31 1.11 22.29 -4.29
CA ILE A 31 1.52 23.63 -4.77
C ILE A 31 0.58 24.18 -5.87
N ILE A 32 0.02 23.32 -6.73
CA ILE A 32 -0.83 23.72 -7.87
C ILE A 32 -2.19 22.99 -7.86
N TRP A 33 -2.34 21.92 -7.07
CA TRP A 33 -3.50 21.02 -7.13
C TRP A 33 -4.09 20.81 -5.75
N GLU A 34 -5.42 20.75 -5.68
CA GLU A 34 -6.15 20.38 -4.48
C GLU A 34 -6.93 19.10 -4.73
N ILE A 35 -6.71 18.10 -3.88
CA ILE A 35 -7.39 16.81 -3.95
C ILE A 35 -8.05 16.58 -2.59
N SER A 36 -9.35 16.36 -2.62
CA SER A 36 -10.12 15.96 -1.44
C SER A 36 -10.33 14.46 -1.46
N MET A 37 -9.73 13.74 -0.52
CA MET A 37 -9.96 12.30 -0.40
C MET A 37 -9.87 11.83 1.05
N SER A 38 -10.33 10.61 1.33
CA SER A 38 -10.29 10.07 2.69
C SER A 38 -8.85 9.87 3.18
N ARG A 39 -8.56 10.25 4.44
CA ARG A 39 -7.23 10.04 5.07
C ARG A 39 -6.79 8.59 4.96
N SER A 40 -7.70 7.65 5.16
CA SER A 40 -7.38 6.22 5.06
C SER A 40 -6.98 5.79 3.68
N LEU A 41 -7.65 6.31 2.65
CA LEU A 41 -7.28 6.02 1.26
C LEU A 41 -5.86 6.53 0.97
N LEU A 42 -5.47 7.67 1.53
CA LEU A 42 -4.12 8.22 1.42
C LEU A 42 -3.09 7.26 1.99
N VAL A 43 -3.30 6.85 3.24
CA VAL A 43 -2.37 5.97 3.97
C VAL A 43 -2.23 4.63 3.24
N VAL A 44 -3.34 4.05 2.77
CA VAL A 44 -3.32 2.78 2.04
C VAL A 44 -2.61 2.90 0.69
N LEU A 45 -2.87 3.95 -0.08
CA LEU A 45 -2.17 4.19 -1.34
C LEU A 45 -0.67 4.40 -1.12
N MET A 46 -0.29 5.14 -0.08
CA MET A 46 1.11 5.43 0.25
C MET A 46 1.87 4.17 0.67
N VAL A 47 1.23 3.28 1.45
CA VAL A 47 1.79 1.97 1.80
C VAL A 47 1.88 1.05 0.58
N MET A 48 0.86 1.02 -0.27
CA MET A 48 0.88 0.24 -1.53
C MET A 48 2.02 0.68 -2.44
N ILE A 49 2.19 1.98 -2.65
CA ILE A 49 3.27 2.53 -3.48
C ILE A 49 4.63 2.19 -2.87
N GLY A 50 4.81 2.37 -1.55
CA GLY A 50 6.06 2.01 -0.87
C GLY A 50 6.39 0.52 -0.96
N ALA A 51 5.38 -0.36 -0.83
CA ALA A 51 5.55 -1.80 -0.96
C ALA A 51 5.90 -2.20 -2.39
N LEU A 52 5.25 -1.60 -3.40
CA LEU A 52 5.59 -1.82 -4.81
C LEU A 52 7.02 -1.37 -5.11
N ILE A 53 7.42 -0.16 -4.68
CA ILE A 53 8.79 0.34 -4.84
C ILE A 53 9.79 -0.62 -4.18
N GLY A 54 9.54 -1.04 -2.93
CA GLY A 54 10.40 -1.99 -2.23
C GLY A 54 10.51 -3.35 -2.93
N TRP A 55 9.40 -3.87 -3.47
CA TRP A 55 9.38 -5.11 -4.22
C TRP A 55 10.16 -5.00 -5.54
N PHE A 56 9.95 -3.93 -6.30
CA PHE A 56 10.67 -3.67 -7.55
C PHE A 56 12.17 -3.45 -7.29
N SER A 57 12.53 -2.67 -6.27
CA SER A 57 13.94 -2.51 -5.88
C SER A 57 14.55 -3.85 -5.49
N HIS A 58 13.88 -4.66 -4.68
CA HIS A 58 14.40 -5.98 -4.30
C HIS A 58 14.57 -6.92 -5.52
N ALA A 59 13.66 -6.86 -6.49
CA ALA A 59 13.77 -7.61 -7.74
C ALA A 59 14.97 -7.15 -8.58
N ILE A 60 15.21 -5.84 -8.68
CA ILE A 60 16.35 -5.27 -9.42
C ILE A 60 17.68 -5.60 -8.72
N PHE A 61 17.77 -5.43 -7.40
CA PHE A 61 18.98 -5.74 -6.64
C PHE A 61 19.33 -7.24 -6.66
N ARG A 62 18.34 -8.13 -6.65
CA ARG A 62 18.57 -9.58 -6.81
C ARG A 62 19.13 -9.94 -8.19
N HIS A 63 18.75 -9.23 -9.24
CA HIS A 63 19.32 -9.41 -10.58
C HIS A 63 20.76 -8.89 -10.67
N ALA A 64 21.06 -7.75 -10.03
CA ALA A 64 22.42 -7.18 -10.01
C ALA A 64 23.42 -8.08 -9.26
N GLN A 65 22.99 -8.77 -8.20
CA GLN A 65 23.87 -9.65 -7.41
C GLN A 65 24.20 -10.98 -8.11
N LYS A 66 23.45 -11.36 -9.15
CA LYS A 66 23.62 -12.64 -9.87
C LYS A 66 24.63 -12.56 -11.03
N GLN A 67 25.14 -11.38 -11.35
CA GLN A 67 26.15 -11.16 -12.42
C GLN A 67 27.59 -11.01 -11.88
N MET A 68 27.81 -11.15 -10.57
CA MET A 68 29.12 -10.95 -9.94
C MET A 68 29.73 -12.25 -9.35
N HIS A 69 29.13 -13.40 -9.68
CA HIS A 69 29.65 -14.76 -9.43
C HIS A 69 29.68 -15.54 -10.74
#